data_AF-A0A0G1L4G7-F1
#
_entry.id   AF-A0A0G1L4G7-F1
#
_cell.length_a   1.000
_cell.length_b   1.000
_cell.length_c   1.000
_cell.angle_alpha   90.00
_cell.angle_beta   90.00
_cell.angle_gamma   90.00
#
_symmetry.space_group_name_H-M   'P 1'
#
loop_
_entity.id
_entity.type
_entity.pdbx_description
1 polymer ?
#
loop_
_entity_poly.entity_id
_entity_poly.type
_entity_poly.pdbx_seq_one_letter_code
_entity_poly.pdbx_strand_id
1 'polypeptide(L)'
;MWRPKEKYEAFRWHVLEVDGHNVEDFVDAVSEAKAIYEKPTVIIAHTIPGKGVSFMERDYKWHGKPPSKKEAKEALSELRTLGKRIRSEHE
;
A
#
# COMPACT_ATOMS: atom_id res chain seq x y z
N MET A 1 4.94 19.59 8.09
CA MET A 1 4.74 18.42 7.19
C MET A 1 5.77 17.36 7.59
N TRP A 2 5.37 16.11 7.81
CA TRP A 2 6.29 15.03 8.19
C TRP A 2 7.13 14.60 6.98
N ARG A 3 8.46 14.54 7.12
CA ARG A 3 9.42 14.22 6.03
C ARG A 3 10.26 12.99 6.42
N PRO A 4 9.70 11.78 6.33
CA PRO A 4 10.36 10.57 6.82
C PRO A 4 11.65 10.27 6.05
N LYS A 5 11.69 10.53 4.74
CA LYS A 5 12.89 10.35 3.92
C LYS A 5 14.11 11.07 4.47
N GLU A 6 13.98 12.37 4.69
CA GLU A 6 15.07 13.20 5.21
C GLU A 6 15.56 12.73 6.58
N LYS A 7 14.64 12.25 7.41
CA LYS A 7 14.97 11.69 8.73
C LYS A 7 15.81 10.42 8.61
N TYR A 8 15.48 9.52 7.69
CA TYR A 8 16.25 8.29 7.46
C TYR A 8 17.59 8.56 6.75
N GLU A 9 17.62 9.49 5.79
CA GLU A 9 18.86 9.95 5.16
C GLU A 9 19.83 10.56 6.19
N ALA A 10 19.32 11.34 7.15
CA ALA A 10 20.12 11.89 8.25
C ALA A 10 20.74 10.79 9.15
N PHE A 11 20.09 9.63 9.25
CA PHE A 11 20.64 8.44 9.92
C PHE A 11 21.50 7.57 8.99
N ARG A 12 21.85 8.06 7.80
CA ARG A 12 22.68 7.39 6.78
C ARG A 12 22.07 6.11 6.20
N TRP A 13 20.75 6.00 6.19
CA TRP A 13 20.06 4.91 5.50
C TRP A 13 20.05 5.17 3.99
N HIS A 14 20.01 4.10 3.19
CA HIS A 14 19.55 4.16 1.81
C HIS A 14 18.02 4.28 1.82
N VAL A 15 17.48 5.30 1.15
CA VAL A 15 16.04 5.56 1.18
C VAL A 15 15.47 5.43 -0.21
N LEU A 16 14.51 4.52 -0.35
CA LEU A 16 13.73 4.31 -1.56
C LEU A 16 12.28 4.72 -1.30
N GLU A 17 11.61 5.25 -2.32
CA GLU A 17 10.19 5.61 -2.28
C GLU A 17 9.48 4.92 -3.43
N VAL A 18 8.30 4.35 -3.15
CA VAL A 18 7.52 3.59 -4.14
C VAL A 18 6.05 3.96 -4.10
N ASP A 19 5.33 3.79 -5.21
CA ASP A 19 3.87 3.68 -5.15
C ASP A 19 3.51 2.40 -4.38
N GLY A 20 2.86 2.56 -3.24
CA GLY A 20 2.48 1.44 -2.37
C GLY A 20 1.45 0.49 -2.99
N HIS A 21 0.92 0.80 -4.18
CA HIS A 21 -0.02 -0.03 -4.93
C HIS A 21 0.52 -0.49 -6.29
N ASN A 22 1.81 -0.26 -6.58
CA ASN A 22 2.47 -0.80 -7.76
C ASN A 22 3.41 -1.95 -7.35
N VAL A 23 3.10 -3.16 -7.81
CA VAL A 23 3.90 -4.35 -7.51
C VAL A 23 5.28 -4.28 -8.19
N GLU A 24 5.36 -3.71 -9.39
CA GLU A 24 6.63 -3.57 -10.13
C GLU A 24 7.60 -2.65 -9.39
N ASP A 25 7.12 -1.50 -8.90
CA ASP A 25 7.92 -0.59 -8.06
C ASP A 25 8.53 -1.31 -6.85
N PHE A 26 7.77 -2.19 -6.19
CA PHE A 26 8.29 -2.97 -5.07
C PHE A 26 9.34 -3.99 -5.50
N VAL A 27 9.16 -4.66 -6.62
CA VAL A 27 10.13 -5.64 -7.14
C VAL A 27 11.45 -4.94 -7.44
N ASP A 28 11.40 -3.78 -8.09
CA ASP A 28 12.58 -2.99 -8.42
C ASP A 28 13.26 -2.46 -7.15
N ALA A 29 12.50 -1.86 -6.23
CA ALA A 29 13.03 -1.31 -4.98
C ALA A 29 13.66 -2.39 -4.09
N VAL A 30 13.06 -3.58 -4.00
CA VAL A 30 13.63 -4.71 -3.24
C VAL A 30 14.90 -5.24 -3.91
N SER A 31 14.94 -5.27 -5.25
CA SER A 31 16.12 -5.71 -6.01
C SER A 31 17.28 -4.72 -5.81
N GLU A 32 17.02 -3.42 -5.86
CA GLU A 32 18.00 -2.39 -5.53
C GLU A 32 18.44 -2.49 -4.07
N ALA A 33 17.51 -2.61 -3.13
CA ALA A 33 17.81 -2.71 -1.70
C ALA A 33 18.76 -3.88 -1.37
N LYS A 34 18.65 -5.01 -2.09
CA LYS A 34 19.53 -6.18 -1.96
C LYS A 34 20.94 -5.95 -2.52
N ALA A 35 21.10 -5.02 -3.46
CA ALA A 35 22.39 -4.66 -4.04
C ALA A 35 23.19 -3.68 -3.14
N ILE A 36 22.54 -3.01 -2.19
CA ILE A 36 23.17 -2.13 -1.21
C ILE A 36 23.72 -2.96 -0.03
N TYR A 37 25.01 -2.80 0.27
CA TYR A 37 25.70 -3.60 1.30
C TYR A 37 26.37 -2.75 2.38
N GLU A 38 26.57 -1.45 2.13
CA GLU A 38 27.32 -0.53 2.98
C GLU A 38 26.47 0.18 4.05
N LYS A 39 25.14 0.10 3.93
CA LYS A 39 24.18 0.79 4.83
C LYS A 39 22.81 0.09 4.80
N PRO A 40 21.99 0.25 5.87
CA PRO A 40 20.62 -0.27 5.87
C PRO A 40 19.74 0.47 4.84
N THR A 41 18.76 -0.23 4.29
CA THR A 41 17.78 0.33 3.35
C THR A 41 16.39 0.42 3.99
N VAL A 42 15.69 1.54 3.76
CA VAL A 42 14.26 1.70 4.06
C VAL A 42 13.51 1.98 2.75
N ILE A 43 12.40 1.28 2.56
CA ILE A 43 11.47 1.53 1.46
C ILE A 43 10.24 2.22 2.06
N ILE A 44 10.00 3.47 1.67
CA ILE A 44 8.84 4.26 2.08
C ILE A 44 7.75 4.05 1.02
N ALA A 45 6.75 3.26 1.37
CA ALA A 45 5.63 2.97 0.48
C ALA A 45 4.49 3.99 0.66
N HIS A 46 4.16 4.70 -0.42
CA HIS A 46 3.06 5.66 -0.44
C HIS A 46 1.73 4.93 -0.64
N THR A 47 1.05 4.61 0.47
CA THR A 47 -0.17 3.79 0.45
C THR A 47 -1.45 4.61 0.69
N ILE A 48 -2.60 3.98 0.41
CA ILE A 48 -3.93 4.46 0.74
C ILE A 48 -4.51 3.44 1.72
N PRO A 49 -4.72 3.80 3.00
CA PRO A 49 -5.39 2.91 3.95
C PRO A 49 -6.77 2.54 3.41
N GLY A 50 -7.09 1.24 3.38
CA GLY A 50 -8.36 0.74 2.82
C GLY A 50 -8.41 0.68 1.28
N LYS A 51 -7.27 0.74 0.57
CA LYS A 51 -7.22 0.69 -0.90
C LYS A 51 -8.10 -0.40 -1.49
N GLY A 52 -8.87 -0.05 -2.51
CA GLY A 52 -9.70 -0.98 -3.27
C GLY A 52 -11.12 -1.16 -2.73
N VAL A 53 -11.43 -0.56 -1.58
CA VAL A 53 -12.79 -0.50 -1.03
C VAL A 53 -13.18 0.97 -0.83
N SER A 54 -14.10 1.44 -1.65
CA SER A 54 -14.45 2.86 -1.83
C SER A 54 -14.83 3.56 -0.53
N PHE A 55 -15.58 2.89 0.35
CA PHE A 55 -16.02 3.42 1.64
C PHE A 55 -14.97 3.28 2.76
N MET A 56 -13.84 2.60 2.51
CA MET A 56 -12.73 2.46 3.45
C MET A 56 -11.53 3.35 3.10
N GLU A 57 -11.35 3.69 1.82
CA GLU A 57 -10.21 4.49 1.38
C GLU A 57 -10.11 5.81 2.14
N ARG A 58 -8.99 6.01 2.84
CA ARG A 58 -8.66 7.22 3.61
C ARG A 58 -9.62 7.56 4.76
N ASP A 59 -10.45 6.62 5.23
CA ASP A 59 -11.28 6.81 6.42
C ASP A 59 -10.68 6.10 7.64
N TYR A 60 -10.25 6.90 8.63
CA TYR A 60 -9.60 6.45 9.85
C TYR A 60 -10.47 5.50 10.70
N LYS A 61 -11.80 5.56 10.55
CA LYS A 61 -12.73 4.68 11.29
C LYS A 61 -12.47 3.20 11.00
N TRP A 62 -11.92 2.91 9.82
CA TRP A 62 -11.60 1.56 9.38
C TRP A 62 -10.24 1.05 9.86
N HIS A 63 -9.50 1.82 10.68
CA HIS A 63 -8.24 1.37 11.26
C HIS A 63 -8.41 0.17 12.20
N GLY A 64 -9.49 0.13 12.97
CA GLY A 64 -9.74 -0.93 13.96
C GLY A 64 -11.17 -1.47 14.00
N LYS A 65 -12.08 -0.94 13.17
CA LYS A 65 -13.46 -1.41 13.07
C LYS A 65 -13.55 -2.58 12.07
N PRO A 66 -14.02 -3.77 12.48
CA PRO A 66 -14.32 -4.83 11.53
C PRO A 66 -15.58 -4.51 10.69
N PRO A 67 -15.63 -4.90 9.40
CA PRO A 67 -16.83 -4.74 8.60
C PRO A 67 -17.96 -5.67 9.06
N SER A 68 -19.19 -5.18 9.03
CA SER A 68 -20.39 -5.99 9.16
C SER A 68 -20.53 -6.95 7.98
N LYS A 69 -21.43 -7.95 8.09
CA LYS A 69 -21.71 -8.88 6.98
C LYS A 69 -22.12 -8.18 5.67
N LYS A 70 -22.84 -7.05 5.77
CA LYS A 70 -23.27 -6.27 4.61
C LYS A 70 -22.07 -5.55 3.98
N GLU A 71 -21.29 -4.83 4.79
CA GLU A 71 -20.09 -4.10 4.33
C GLU A 71 -19.05 -5.07 3.75
N ALA A 72 -18.90 -6.27 4.32
CA ALA A 72 -18.00 -7.30 3.79
C ALA A 72 -18.43 -7.80 2.40
N LYS A 73 -19.73 -8.00 2.17
CA LYS A 73 -20.25 -8.40 0.85
C LYS A 73 -20.00 -7.31 -0.20
N GLU A 74 -20.18 -6.05 0.18
CA GLU A 74 -19.91 -4.89 -0.68
C GLU A 74 -18.41 -4.77 -1.00
N ALA A 75 -17.55 -4.81 0.00
CA ALA A 75 -16.10 -4.78 -0.17
C ALA A 75 -15.59 -5.92 -1.08
N LEU A 76 -16.07 -7.15 -0.87
CA LEU A 76 -15.71 -8.28 -1.72
C LEU A 76 -16.15 -8.09 -3.18
N SER A 77 -17.33 -7.50 -3.39
CA SER A 77 -17.81 -7.17 -4.73
C SER A 77 -16.91 -6.15 -5.43
N GLU A 78 -16.52 -5.08 -4.73
CA GLU A 78 -15.63 -4.06 -5.28
C GLU A 78 -14.24 -4.63 -5.61
N LEU A 79 -13.65 -5.41 -4.71
CA LEU A 79 -12.34 -6.02 -4.93
C LEU A 79 -12.34 -7.00 -6.11
N ARG A 80 -13.35 -7.87 -6.18
CA ARG A 80 -13.47 -8.90 -7.23
C ARG A 80 -13.70 -8.34 -8.63
N THR A 81 -14.25 -7.14 -8.71
CA THR A 81 -14.58 -6.49 -9.99
C THR A 81 -13.61 -5.33 -10.30
N LEU A 82 -12.61 -5.08 -9.44
CA LEU A 82 -11.77 -3.88 -9.48
C LEU A 82 -12.61 -2.60 -9.62
N GLY A 83 -13.68 -2.50 -8.84
CA GLY A 83 -14.66 -1.43 -8.96
C GLY A 83 -15.37 -1.42 -10.32
N LYS A 84 -15.84 -2.60 -10.76
CA LYS A 84 -16.56 -2.83 -12.05
C LYS A 84 -15.72 -2.69 -13.32
N ARG A 85 -14.39 -2.72 -13.22
CA ARG A 85 -13.47 -2.71 -14.38
C ARG A 85 -13.28 -4.09 -15.01
N ILE A 86 -13.48 -5.14 -14.23
CA ILE A 86 -13.38 -6.53 -14.69
C ILE A 86 -14.61 -7.32 -14.24
N ARG A 87 -14.89 -8.42 -14.94
CA ARG A 87 -15.87 -9.41 -14.52
C ARG A 87 -15.22 -10.38 -13.53
N SER A 88 -15.91 -10.69 -12.43
CA SER A 88 -15.41 -11.67 -11.47
C SER A 88 -15.71 -13.09 -11.94
N GLU A 89 -14.78 -14.01 -11.70
CA GLU A 89 -15.00 -15.46 -11.88
C GLU A 89 -15.95 -16.06 -10.83
N HIS A 90 -16.28 -15.30 -9.78
CA HIS A 90 -17.12 -15.73 -8.66
C HIS A 90 -18.54 -15.13 -8.71
N GLU A 91 -18.91 -14.55 -9.86
CA GLU A 91 -20.28 -14.16 -10.20
C GLU A 91 -21.06 -15.30 -10.84
#